data_AF-A0A839HIY3-F1
#
_entry.id   AF-A0A839HIY3-F1
#
_cell.length_a   1.000
_cell.length_b   1.000
_cell.length_c   1.000
_cell.angle_alpha   90.00
_cell.angle_beta   90.00
_cell.angle_gamma   90.00
#
_symmetry.space_group_name_H-M   'P 1'
#
loop_
_entity.id
_entity.type
_entity.pdbx_description
1 polymer ?
#
loop_
_entity_poly.entity_id
_entity_poly.type
_entity_poly.pdbx_seq_one_letter_code
_entity_poly.pdbx_strand_id
1 'polypeptide(L)'
;MSTLEFGVVDGDGATIPGMHVQCMATTKPRLTTIAWKITLFQADGAHLLRVYQIDNPGLTGMRPGDHDFPHEHIGEPRQPDDPAWQSIGFNGMLDVFCQRCALTLDGTVPDPTAYPLR
;
A
#
# COMPACT_ATOMS: atom_id res chain seq x y z
N MET A 1 10.61 -10.19 0.71
CA MET A 1 9.43 -9.37 1.03
C MET A 1 9.88 -8.40 2.10
N SER A 2 9.61 -7.11 1.92
CA SER A 2 9.97 -6.06 2.88
C SER A 2 8.69 -5.36 3.34
N THR A 3 8.61 -5.03 4.62
CA THR A 3 7.44 -4.38 5.21
C THR A 3 7.90 -3.18 6.04
N LEU A 4 7.13 -2.10 5.98
CA LEU A 4 7.26 -0.91 6.81
C LEU A 4 5.90 -0.59 7.42
N GLU A 5 5.87 -0.23 8.69
CA GLU A 5 4.64 0.12 9.41
C GLU A 5 4.82 1.45 10.16
N PHE A 6 3.78 2.26 10.20
CA PHE A 6 3.75 3.51 10.95
C PHE A 6 2.34 3.87 11.42
N GLY A 7 2.25 4.56 12.55
CA GLY A 7 1.00 4.99 13.15
C GLY A 7 0.35 6.16 12.41
N VAL A 8 -0.95 6.37 12.64
CA VAL A 8 -1.70 7.52 12.14
C VAL A 8 -1.93 8.50 13.29
N VAL A 9 -1.82 9.80 13.01
CA VAL A 9 -2.14 10.89 13.93
C VAL A 9 -3.30 11.72 13.38
N ASP A 10 -4.03 12.40 14.25
CA ASP A 10 -5.05 13.38 13.86
C ASP A 10 -4.42 14.73 13.49
N GLY A 11 -5.27 15.73 13.19
CA GLY A 11 -4.83 17.06 12.78
C GLY A 11 -4.06 17.85 13.85
N ASP A 12 -4.15 17.45 15.11
CA ASP A 12 -3.42 18.04 16.23
C ASP A 12 -2.14 17.26 16.56
N GLY A 13 -1.84 16.20 15.80
CA GLY A 13 -0.69 15.33 15.99
C GLY A 13 -0.90 14.26 17.08
N ALA A 14 -2.11 14.11 17.62
CA ALA A 14 -2.39 13.05 18.58
C ALA A 14 -2.55 11.71 17.85
N THR A 15 -1.92 10.65 18.38
CA THR A 15 -2.05 9.31 17.82
C THR A 15 -3.50 8.85 17.82
N ILE A 16 -3.98 8.35 16.67
CA ILE A 16 -5.30 7.73 16.57
C ILE A 16 -5.16 6.26 16.99
N PRO A 17 -5.70 5.85 18.16
CA PRO A 17 -5.45 4.52 18.70
C PRO A 17 -5.96 3.41 17.77
N GLY A 18 -5.14 2.38 17.58
CA GLY A 18 -5.48 1.24 16.74
C GLY A 18 -5.38 1.47 15.24
N MET A 19 -5.09 2.69 14.77
CA MET A 19 -4.89 2.97 13.35
C MET A 19 -3.41 2.96 12.98
N HIS A 20 -3.08 2.21 11.93
CA HIS A 20 -1.73 2.18 11.37
C HIS A 20 -1.76 1.88 9.88
N VAL A 21 -0.70 2.31 9.19
CA VAL A 21 -0.45 2.01 7.79
C VAL A 21 0.63 0.94 7.71
N GLN A 22 0.42 -0.05 6.85
CA GLN A 22 1.41 -1.05 6.48
C GLN A 22 1.73 -0.92 5.00
N CYS A 23 3.02 -0.74 4.67
CA CYS A 23 3.56 -0.73 3.32
C CYS A 23 4.35 -2.03 3.10
N MET A 24 3.97 -2.83 2.11
CA MET A 24 4.62 -4.07 1.76
C MET A 24 5.14 -4.04 0.32
N ALA A 25 6.40 -4.44 0.15
CA ALA A 25 7.06 -4.60 -1.14
C ALA A 25 7.42 -6.07 -1.39
N THR A 26 6.95 -6.61 -2.51
CA THR A 26 7.26 -7.97 -2.94
C THR A 26 8.00 -7.96 -4.26
N THR A 27 9.31 -8.18 -4.21
CA THR A 27 10.13 -8.39 -5.40
C THR A 27 9.83 -9.75 -6.02
N LYS A 28 9.64 -9.78 -7.34
CA LYS A 28 9.49 -11.00 -8.14
C LYS A 28 10.77 -11.17 -8.99
N PRO A 29 11.81 -11.88 -8.51
CA PRO A 29 13.13 -11.89 -9.15
C PRO A 29 13.10 -12.36 -10.61
N ARG A 30 12.21 -13.31 -10.94
CA ARG A 30 12.08 -13.85 -12.30
C ARG A 30 11.51 -12.85 -13.32
N LEU A 31 10.74 -11.86 -12.85
CA LEU A 31 10.08 -10.88 -13.71
C LEU A 31 10.75 -9.51 -13.64
N THR A 32 11.71 -9.33 -12.72
CA THR A 32 12.35 -8.03 -12.44
C THR A 32 11.32 -6.95 -12.07
N THR A 33 10.24 -7.35 -11.39
CA THR A 33 9.15 -6.46 -10.98
C THR A 33 8.99 -6.43 -9.48
N ILE A 34 8.45 -5.32 -8.97
CA ILE A 34 8.11 -5.14 -7.57
C ILE A 34 6.61 -4.91 -7.50
N ALA A 35 5.93 -5.72 -6.69
CA ALA A 35 4.55 -5.49 -6.32
C ALA A 35 4.48 -4.68 -5.02
N TRP A 36 3.56 -3.73 -4.96
CA TRP A 36 3.34 -2.85 -3.83
C TRP A 36 1.95 -3.09 -3.25
N LYS A 37 1.87 -3.14 -1.92
CA LYS A 37 0.60 -3.18 -1.21
C LYS A 37 0.69 -2.20 -0.06
N ILE A 38 -0.24 -1.25 0.00
CA ILE A 38 -0.32 -0.29 1.10
C ILE A 38 -1.71 -0.41 1.71
N THR A 39 -1.76 -0.63 3.02
CA THR A 39 -2.99 -0.94 3.74
C THR A 39 -3.15 -0.01 4.94
N LEU A 40 -4.32 0.60 5.07
CA LEU A 40 -4.77 1.25 6.30
C LEU A 40 -5.54 0.23 7.13
N PHE A 41 -5.06 -0.01 8.34
CA PHE A 41 -5.74 -0.84 9.31
C PHE A 41 -6.34 -0.02 10.45
N GLN A 42 -7.42 -0.54 11.03
CA GLN A 42 -8.02 -0.07 12.26
C GLN A 42 -8.28 -1.28 13.17
N ALA A 43 -7.76 -1.24 14.39
CA ALA A 43 -8.11 -2.21 15.42
C ALA A 43 -9.43 -1.81 16.11
N ASP A 44 -10.35 -2.75 16.26
CA ASP A 44 -11.61 -2.58 17.01
C ASP A 44 -11.52 -3.11 18.46
N GLY A 45 -10.31 -3.48 18.89
CA GLY A 45 -10.01 -4.08 20.19
C GLY A 45 -9.89 -5.61 20.16
N ALA A 46 -10.56 -6.30 19.24
CA ALA A 46 -10.48 -7.76 19.09
C ALA A 46 -9.91 -8.20 17.72
N HIS A 47 -10.13 -7.39 16.70
CA HIS A 47 -9.76 -7.67 15.32
C HIS A 47 -8.99 -6.50 14.72
N LEU A 48 -8.14 -6.82 13.74
CA LEU A 48 -7.53 -5.84 12.87
C LEU A 48 -8.33 -5.77 11.57
N LEU A 49 -9.05 -4.67 11.38
CA LEU A 49 -9.89 -4.46 10.22
C LEU A 49 -9.12 -3.69 9.16
N ARG A 50 -9.19 -4.16 7.91
CA ARG A 50 -8.70 -3.43 6.75
C ARG A 50 -9.71 -2.36 6.38
N VAL A 51 -9.36 -1.10 6.57
CA VAL A 51 -10.20 0.05 6.20
C VAL A 51 -10.08 0.31 4.70
N TYR A 52 -8.84 0.36 4.21
CA TYR A 52 -8.54 0.59 2.81
C TYR A 52 -7.22 -0.08 2.43
N GLN A 53 -7.11 -0.55 1.19
CA GLN A 53 -5.87 -1.08 0.65
C GLN A 53 -5.76 -0.76 -0.83
N ILE A 54 -4.58 -0.32 -1.24
CA ILE A 54 -4.19 -0.25 -2.64
C ILE A 54 -3.20 -1.39 -2.93
N ASP A 55 -3.44 -2.12 -4.02
CA ASP A 55 -2.61 -3.24 -4.45
C ASP A 55 -2.17 -3.00 -5.90
N ASN A 56 -0.86 -2.88 -6.09
CA ASN A 56 -0.22 -2.78 -7.39
C ASN A 56 0.64 -4.02 -7.60
N PRO A 57 0.21 -5.00 -8.41
CA PRO A 57 0.91 -6.26 -8.59
C PRO A 57 2.22 -6.16 -9.39
N GLY A 58 2.57 -4.95 -9.88
CA GLY A 58 3.67 -4.67 -10.80
C GLY A 58 3.33 -5.04 -12.25
N LEU A 59 4.33 -5.00 -13.14
CA LEU A 59 4.20 -5.48 -14.53
C LEU A 59 3.92 -6.99 -14.53
N THR A 60 2.72 -7.35 -14.98
CA THR A 60 2.26 -8.74 -15.13
C THR A 60 2.47 -9.19 -16.58
N GLY A 61 3.21 -10.28 -16.76
CA GLY A 61 3.50 -10.85 -18.07
C GLY A 61 2.25 -11.48 -18.69
N MET A 62 1.67 -10.79 -19.68
CA MET A 62 0.99 -11.30 -20.88
C MET A 62 -0.23 -12.25 -20.75
N ARG A 63 -0.72 -12.64 -19.58
CA ARG A 63 -2.02 -13.33 -19.47
C ARG A 63 -2.99 -12.53 -18.62
N PRO A 64 -4.06 -11.96 -19.21
CA PRO A 64 -5.08 -11.23 -18.46
C PRO A 64 -5.79 -12.16 -17.48
N GLY A 65 -5.69 -11.85 -16.19
CA GLY A 65 -6.60 -12.31 -15.15
C GLY A 65 -6.97 -11.12 -14.26
N ASP A 66 -8.16 -11.15 -13.65
CA ASP A 66 -8.67 -10.01 -12.89
C ASP A 66 -7.71 -9.55 -11.78
N HIS A 67 -6.83 -10.41 -11.27
CA HIS A 67 -5.88 -10.11 -10.19
C HIS A 67 -4.58 -9.41 -10.62
N ASP A 68 -4.38 -9.15 -11.91
CA ASP A 68 -3.11 -8.67 -12.46
C ASP A 68 -3.04 -7.14 -12.71
N PHE A 69 -4.10 -6.41 -12.38
CA PHE A 69 -4.16 -4.95 -12.52
C PHE A 69 -4.16 -4.24 -11.14
N PRO A 70 -3.63 -3.01 -11.08
CA PRO A 70 -3.80 -2.15 -9.91
C PRO A 70 -5.27 -2.07 -9.52
N HIS A 71 -5.52 -2.19 -8.22
CA HIS A 71 -6.87 -2.19 -7.70
C HIS A 71 -6.88 -1.74 -6.24
N GLU A 72 -8.04 -1.28 -5.81
CA GLU A 72 -8.30 -0.85 -4.45
C GLU A 72 -9.27 -1.80 -3.75
N HIS A 73 -9.18 -1.83 -2.43
CA HIS A 73 -10.17 -2.43 -1.55
C HIS A 73 -10.65 -1.35 -0.58
N ILE A 74 -11.96 -1.13 -0.52
CA ILE A 74 -12.60 -0.24 0.46
C ILE A 74 -13.41 -1.14 1.39
N GLY A 75 -12.82 -1.57 2.50
CA GLY A 75 -13.31 -2.72 3.27
C GLY A 75 -13.12 -4.05 2.54
N GLU A 76 -14.22 -4.77 2.28
CA GLU A 76 -14.25 -6.06 1.55
C GLU A 76 -14.37 -5.92 0.02
N PRO A 77 -15.15 -4.98 -0.54
CA PRO A 77 -15.25 -4.79 -1.98
C PRO A 77 -13.92 -4.45 -2.65
N ARG A 78 -13.68 -5.13 -3.78
CA ARG A 78 -12.58 -4.85 -4.71
C ARG A 78 -13.07 -3.93 -5.83
N GLN A 79 -12.27 -2.92 -6.18
CA GLN A 79 -12.53 -2.04 -7.32
C GLN A 79 -11.29 -1.97 -8.22
N PRO A 80 -11.43 -2.16 -9.55
CA PRO A 80 -10.31 -1.95 -10.47
C PRO A 80 -9.88 -0.48 -10.44
N ASP A 81 -8.58 -0.24 -10.61
CA ASP A 81 -8.03 1.11 -10.63
C ASP A 81 -7.36 1.50 -11.96
N ASP A 82 -6.77 2.68 -12.00
CA ASP A 82 -6.07 3.23 -13.15
C ASP A 82 -4.88 2.34 -13.56
N PRO A 83 -4.91 1.77 -14.78
CA PRO A 83 -3.80 0.98 -15.30
C PRO A 83 -2.46 1.73 -15.33
N ALA A 84 -2.48 3.07 -15.38
CA ALA A 84 -1.26 3.89 -15.36
C ALA A 84 -0.41 3.65 -14.10
N TRP A 85 -1.04 3.23 -12.99
CA TRP A 85 -0.34 2.96 -11.73
C TRP A 85 0.60 1.77 -11.82
N GLN A 86 0.49 0.88 -12.81
CA GLN A 86 1.47 -0.20 -13.01
C GLN A 86 2.90 0.31 -13.16
N SER A 87 3.06 1.55 -13.64
CA SER A 87 4.35 2.17 -13.90
C SER A 87 4.87 3.05 -12.76
N ILE A 88 4.03 3.37 -11.76
CA ILE A 88 4.42 4.28 -10.69
C ILE A 88 5.13 3.50 -9.57
N GLY A 89 6.27 4.03 -9.12
CA GLY A 89 7.07 3.44 -8.05
C GLY A 89 6.43 3.61 -6.66
N PHE A 90 7.13 3.16 -5.62
CA PHE A 90 6.66 3.20 -4.24
C PHE A 90 6.11 4.58 -3.82
N ASN A 91 6.89 5.64 -4.02
CA ASN A 91 6.48 6.99 -3.63
C ASN A 91 5.21 7.44 -4.34
N GLY A 92 5.07 7.15 -5.64
CA GLY A 92 3.85 7.48 -6.38
C GLY A 92 2.64 6.71 -5.87
N MET A 93 2.80 5.42 -5.54
CA MET A 93 1.74 4.63 -4.92
C MET A 93 1.36 5.16 -3.53
N LEU A 94 2.34 5.60 -2.75
CA LEU A 94 2.13 6.16 -1.42
C LEU A 94 1.39 7.51 -1.51
N ASP A 95 1.72 8.36 -2.48
CA ASP A 95 1.03 9.62 -2.72
C ASP A 95 -0.46 9.39 -3.06
N VAL A 96 -0.74 8.42 -3.95
CA VAL A 96 -2.11 8.00 -4.29
C VAL A 96 -2.85 7.51 -3.05
N PHE A 97 -2.22 6.63 -2.25
CA PHE A 97 -2.80 6.12 -1.01
C PHE A 97 -3.15 7.25 -0.04
N CYS A 98 -2.23 8.20 0.17
CA CYS A 98 -2.46 9.35 1.04
C CYS A 98 -3.62 10.22 0.54
N GLN A 99 -3.72 10.47 -0.76
CA GLN A 99 -4.86 11.20 -1.35
C GLN A 99 -6.19 10.48 -1.11
N ARG A 100 -6.23 9.16 -1.30
CA ARG A 100 -7.44 8.34 -1.13
C ARG A 100 -7.90 8.25 0.32
N CYS A 101 -6.96 8.19 1.26
CA CYS A 101 -7.25 8.12 2.69
C CYS A 101 -7.36 9.50 3.37
N ALA A 102 -7.21 10.61 2.63
CA ALA A 102 -7.11 11.95 3.19
C ALA A 102 -6.03 12.08 4.29
N LEU A 103 -4.87 11.43 4.07
CA LEU A 103 -3.72 11.45 4.95
C LEU A 103 -2.62 12.37 4.42
N THR A 104 -1.78 12.87 5.32
CA THR A 104 -0.53 13.57 4.99
C THR A 104 0.64 12.87 5.67
N LEU A 105 1.84 13.02 5.11
CA LEU A 105 3.07 12.49 5.68
C LEU A 105 3.85 13.63 6.32
N ASP A 106 4.22 13.48 7.58
CA ASP A 106 5.07 14.44 8.31
C ASP A 106 6.57 14.28 7.98
N GLY A 107 6.91 13.36 7.07
CA GLY A 107 8.28 13.11 6.67
C GLY A 107 8.40 12.14 5.50
N THR A 108 9.62 11.94 5.03
CA THR A 108 9.90 10.98 3.96
C THR A 108 9.78 9.56 4.49
N VAL A 109 8.92 8.76 3.86
CA VAL A 109 8.83 7.32 4.11
C VAL A 109 9.91 6.62 3.30
N PRO A 110 10.83 5.88 3.93
CA PRO A 110 11.89 5.19 3.19
C PRO A 110 11.31 4.10 2.28
N ASP A 111 11.87 3.96 1.08
CA ASP A 111 11.50 2.87 0.17
C ASP A 111 11.84 1.52 0.81
N PRO A 112 10.86 0.60 1.01
CA PRO A 112 11.11 -0.71 1.61
C PRO A 112 12.10 -1.59 0.84
N THR A 113 12.37 -1.26 -0.42
CA THR A 113 13.34 -1.97 -1.28
C THR A 113 14.76 -1.41 -1.17
N ALA A 114 14.96 -0.24 -0.56
CA ALA A 114 16.28 0.34 -0.33
C ALA A 114 17.14 -0.47 0.65
N TYR A 115 16.52 -1.34 1.45
CA TYR A 115 17.19 -2.19 2.43
C TYR A 115 16.96 -3.68 2.09
N PRO A 116 17.59 -4.21 1.02
CA PRO A 116 17.54 -5.64 0.78
C PRO A 116 18.26 -6.35 1.94
N LEU A 117 17.50 -7.10 2.75
CA LEU A 117 18.09 -8.05 3.70
C LEU A 117 18.93 -9.05 2.87
N ARG A 118 20.24 -9.06 3.12
CA ARG A 118 21.20 -9.98 2.51
C ARG A 118 21.08 -11.37 3.13
#